data_AF-A0A519WP59-F1
#
_entry.id   AF-A0A519WP59-F1
#
_cell.length_a   1.000
_cell.length_b   1.000
_cell.length_c   1.000
_cell.angle_alpha   90.00
_cell.angle_beta   90.00
_cell.angle_gamma   90.00
#
_symmetry.space_group_name_H-M   'P 1'
#
loop_
_entity.id
_entity.type
_entity.pdbx_description
1 polymer ?
#
loop_
_entity_poly.entity_id
_entity_poly.type
_entity_poly.pdbx_seq_one_letter_code
_entity_poly.pdbx_strand_id
1 'polypeptide(L)'
;MTLSERYTQIRNHSELICEPLQTEDYVVQPIVDVSPPKWHLGHSTWFFETFILQPYFANYQVYDENFNYVFNSYYETVGARVIRTDRGNLSRPSVNEVYQYRAYVDQAMLHLLAQPISSDLEELLVLGFNHEQQHQELLLADIKYILGNNPLFPRYKESPTVAINKIDQEPRMISFQEGVYEIGHTGTSFCFDNELGRHKVYLHDFSISTSLVSNRDYLKFIQEGGYRNFAYWHAEAWDWVNTNQISAPMYWHLVDGNWFNYTFSGLQPIDLDAPVTHISYYEAYAFA
;
A
#
# COMPACT_ATOMS: atom_id res chain seq x y z
N MET A 1 1.15 25.31 -3.78
CA MET A 1 0.98 24.40 -4.93
C MET A 1 -0.49 24.47 -5.33
N THR A 2 -0.78 24.68 -6.61
CA THR A 2 -2.15 24.70 -7.14
C THR A 2 -2.74 23.28 -7.21
N LEU A 3 -4.06 23.15 -7.38
CA LEU A 3 -4.70 21.84 -7.58
C LEU A 3 -4.15 21.12 -8.82
N SER A 4 -3.88 21.85 -9.90
CA SER A 4 -3.29 21.30 -11.14
C SER A 4 -1.85 20.80 -10.92
N GLU A 5 -1.02 21.54 -10.19
CA GLU A 5 0.34 21.11 -9.84
C GLU A 5 0.30 19.86 -8.95
N ARG A 6 -0.58 19.84 -7.94
CA ARG A 6 -0.74 18.70 -7.03
C ARG A 6 -1.25 17.47 -7.77
N TYR A 7 -2.25 17.63 -8.63
CA TYR A 7 -2.74 16.56 -9.51
C TYR A 7 -1.59 15.97 -10.33
N THR A 8 -0.88 16.82 -11.07
CA THR A 8 0.22 16.39 -11.94
C THR A 8 1.33 15.67 -11.16
N GLN A 9 1.71 16.19 -9.99
CA GLN A 9 2.72 15.56 -9.14
C GLN A 9 2.30 14.15 -8.69
N ILE A 10 1.05 14.00 -8.24
CA ILE A 10 0.51 12.71 -7.79
C ILE A 10 0.42 11.74 -8.97
N ARG A 11 -0.14 12.16 -10.10
CA ARG A 11 -0.26 11.32 -11.30
C ARG A 11 1.11 10.82 -11.79
N ASN A 12 2.11 11.71 -11.83
CA ASN A 12 3.47 11.35 -12.24
C ASN A 12 4.14 10.39 -11.24
N HIS A 13 3.82 10.47 -9.94
CA HIS A 13 4.41 9.56 -8.97
C HIS A 13 3.98 8.11 -9.18
N SER A 14 2.71 7.87 -9.54
CA SER A 14 2.22 6.53 -9.89
C SER A 14 2.98 5.92 -11.07
N GLU A 15 3.27 6.73 -12.10
CA GLU A 15 4.04 6.28 -13.26
C GLU A 15 5.52 6.07 -12.93
N LEU A 16 6.10 6.92 -12.08
CA LEU A 16 7.47 6.78 -11.60
C LEU A 16 7.66 5.46 -10.82
N ILE A 17 6.66 5.04 -10.04
CA ILE A 17 6.68 3.74 -9.35
C ILE A 17 6.64 2.58 -10.37
N CYS A 18 5.98 2.75 -11.51
CA CYS A 18 5.88 1.67 -12.50
C CYS A 18 7.03 1.68 -13.53
N GLU A 19 7.75 2.80 -13.68
CA GLU A 19 8.83 3.01 -14.66
C GLU A 19 9.86 1.87 -14.75
N PRO A 20 10.32 1.24 -13.65
CA PRO A 20 11.32 0.18 -13.72
C PRO A 20 10.80 -1.20 -14.16
N LEU A 21 9.48 -1.38 -14.19
CA LEU A 21 8.84 -2.68 -14.42
C LEU A 21 8.95 -3.14 -15.88
N GLN A 22 9.10 -4.45 -16.08
CA GLN A 22 8.87 -5.07 -17.40
C GLN A 22 7.37 -5.21 -17.65
N THR A 23 6.97 -5.36 -18.92
CA THR A 23 5.54 -5.42 -19.29
C THR A 23 4.81 -6.57 -18.59
N GLU A 24 5.50 -7.69 -18.39
CA GLU A 24 4.99 -8.89 -17.74
C GLU A 24 4.65 -8.65 -16.25
N ASP A 25 5.41 -7.79 -15.56
CA ASP A 25 5.23 -7.48 -14.15
C ASP A 25 3.91 -6.73 -13.89
N TYR A 26 3.36 -6.05 -14.90
CA TYR A 26 2.11 -5.30 -14.80
C TYR A 26 0.85 -6.16 -14.77
N VAL A 27 0.95 -7.46 -15.07
CA VAL A 27 -0.20 -8.29 -15.45
C VAL A 27 -0.58 -9.31 -14.38
N VAL A 28 0.39 -9.82 -13.64
CA VAL A 28 0.19 -10.98 -12.78
C VAL A 28 -0.50 -10.63 -11.46
N GLN A 29 -1.27 -11.59 -10.94
CA GLN A 29 -1.91 -11.55 -9.62
C GLN A 29 -1.51 -12.82 -8.85
N PRO A 30 -0.36 -12.82 -8.15
CA PRO A 30 0.17 -14.03 -7.51
C PRO A 30 -0.69 -14.52 -6.33
N ILE A 31 -1.41 -13.62 -5.66
CA ILE A 31 -2.43 -13.93 -4.65
C ILE A 31 -3.62 -12.97 -4.78
N VAL A 32 -4.75 -13.31 -4.18
CA VAL A 32 -6.00 -12.52 -4.25
C VAL A 32 -5.83 -11.08 -3.74
N ASP A 33 -4.95 -10.87 -2.76
CA ASP A 33 -4.78 -9.55 -2.15
C ASP A 33 -4.00 -8.59 -3.02
N VAL A 34 -3.11 -9.10 -3.85
CA VAL A 34 -2.32 -8.34 -4.83
C VAL A 34 -3.21 -8.00 -6.03
N SER A 35 -3.11 -6.78 -6.54
CA SER A 35 -3.66 -6.39 -7.83
C SER A 35 -2.53 -6.12 -8.83
N PRO A 36 -2.73 -6.43 -10.13
CA PRO A 36 -1.71 -6.14 -11.13
C PRO A 36 -1.41 -4.63 -11.21
N PRO A 37 -0.15 -4.20 -11.39
CA PRO A 37 0.19 -2.77 -11.48
C PRO A 37 -0.61 -1.99 -12.53
N LYS A 38 -0.93 -2.59 -13.69
CA LYS A 38 -1.79 -1.92 -14.69
C LYS A 38 -3.22 -1.73 -14.19
N TRP A 39 -3.70 -2.59 -13.30
CA TRP A 39 -5.01 -2.43 -12.69
C TRP A 39 -5.03 -1.21 -11.76
N HIS A 40 -4.00 -1.01 -10.94
CA HIS A 40 -3.90 0.20 -10.10
C HIS A 40 -3.85 1.48 -10.93
N LEU A 41 -3.04 1.50 -12.00
CA LEU A 41 -2.92 2.64 -12.90
C LEU A 41 -4.25 2.98 -13.59
N GLY A 42 -5.01 1.97 -14.03
CA GLY A 42 -6.34 2.16 -14.61
C GLY A 42 -7.39 2.53 -13.56
N HIS A 43 -7.34 1.92 -12.38
CA HIS A 43 -8.29 2.16 -11.29
C HIS A 43 -8.22 3.58 -10.73
N SER A 44 -7.04 4.11 -10.46
CA SER A 44 -6.91 5.51 -10.02
C SER A 44 -7.41 6.49 -11.07
N THR A 45 -7.23 6.16 -12.36
CA THR A 45 -7.72 6.94 -13.51
C THR A 45 -9.25 6.90 -13.61
N TRP A 46 -9.82 5.70 -13.45
CA TRP A 46 -11.26 5.47 -13.41
C TRP A 46 -11.96 6.29 -12.33
N PHE A 47 -11.32 6.49 -11.17
CA PHE A 47 -11.85 7.35 -10.12
C PHE A 47 -12.09 8.78 -10.64
N PHE A 48 -11.09 9.39 -11.29
CA PHE A 48 -11.22 10.74 -11.84
C PHE A 48 -12.21 10.80 -13.01
N GLU A 49 -12.19 9.82 -13.91
CA GLU A 49 -13.15 9.78 -15.01
C GLU A 49 -14.59 9.74 -14.50
N THR A 50 -14.86 8.84 -13.54
CA THR A 50 -16.21 8.52 -13.07
C THR A 50 -16.77 9.58 -12.13
N PHE A 51 -15.99 9.98 -11.13
CA PHE A 51 -16.49 10.87 -10.06
C PHE A 51 -16.23 12.35 -10.35
N ILE A 52 -15.29 12.68 -11.23
CA ILE A 52 -14.93 14.08 -11.54
C ILE A 52 -15.33 14.47 -12.97
N LEU A 53 -14.82 13.79 -13.99
CA LEU A 53 -15.01 14.26 -15.37
C LEU A 53 -16.44 14.07 -15.86
N GLN A 54 -17.04 12.88 -15.68
CA GLN A 54 -18.41 12.65 -16.11
C GLN A 54 -19.44 13.63 -15.50
N PRO A 55 -19.39 13.95 -14.19
CA PRO A 55 -20.38 14.86 -13.61
C PRO A 55 -20.05 16.36 -13.79
N TYR A 56 -18.76 16.73 -13.85
CA TYR A 56 -18.34 18.13 -13.76
C TYR A 56 -17.70 18.70 -15.04
N PHE A 57 -17.37 17.88 -16.03
CA PHE A 57 -16.80 18.35 -17.30
C PHE A 57 -17.82 18.25 -18.44
N ALA A 58 -18.34 19.40 -18.87
CA ALA A 58 -19.43 19.47 -19.83
C ALA A 58 -19.11 18.77 -21.16
N ASN A 59 -20.02 17.92 -21.62
CA ASN A 59 -19.90 17.12 -22.84
C ASN A 59 -18.71 16.14 -22.85
N TYR A 60 -18.19 15.76 -21.68
CA TYR A 60 -17.15 14.76 -21.58
C TYR A 60 -17.55 13.45 -22.27
N GLN A 61 -16.62 12.86 -23.01
CA GLN A 61 -16.78 11.56 -23.65
C GLN A 61 -16.02 10.54 -22.83
N VAL A 62 -16.67 9.44 -22.46
CA VAL A 62 -16.01 8.34 -21.75
C VAL A 62 -14.98 7.71 -22.68
N TYR A 63 -13.80 7.38 -22.16
CA TYR A 63 -12.71 6.80 -22.95
C TYR A 63 -13.09 5.44 -23.57
N ASP A 64 -13.61 4.52 -22.74
CA ASP A 64 -14.13 3.21 -23.14
C ASP A 64 -15.20 2.79 -22.13
N GLU A 65 -16.42 2.50 -22.59
CA GLU A 65 -17.54 2.11 -21.73
C GLU A 65 -17.27 0.83 -20.92
N ASN A 66 -16.38 -0.04 -21.40
CA ASN A 66 -15.99 -1.27 -20.70
C ASN A 66 -15.04 -1.00 -19.53
N PHE A 67 -14.36 0.15 -19.48
CA PHE A 67 -13.35 0.43 -18.47
C PHE A 67 -13.97 0.65 -17.08
N ASN A 68 -15.23 1.07 -17.02
CA ASN A 68 -15.99 1.05 -15.77
C ASN A 68 -16.08 -0.36 -15.17
N TYR A 69 -16.41 -1.36 -16.00
CA TYR A 69 -16.49 -2.75 -15.55
C TYR A 69 -15.12 -3.31 -15.11
N VAL A 70 -14.05 -2.96 -15.84
CA VAL A 70 -12.70 -3.46 -15.60
C VAL A 70 -12.06 -2.85 -14.34
N PHE A 71 -12.25 -1.55 -14.15
CA PHE A 71 -11.52 -0.78 -13.14
C PHE A 71 -12.34 -0.40 -11.92
N ASN A 72 -13.66 -0.61 -11.89
CA ASN A 72 -14.42 -0.44 -10.64
C ASN A 72 -13.93 -1.44 -9.57
N SER A 73 -13.53 -0.92 -8.41
CA SER A 73 -12.97 -1.71 -7.31
C SER A 73 -14.03 -2.43 -6.50
N TYR A 74 -14.99 -1.68 -5.95
CA TYR A 74 -16.02 -2.20 -5.03
C TYR A 74 -17.32 -1.35 -4.99
N TYR A 75 -17.48 -0.35 -5.85
CA TYR A 75 -18.64 0.53 -5.82
C TYR A 75 -19.84 -0.14 -6.53
N GLU A 76 -20.60 -0.94 -5.78
CA GLU A 76 -21.80 -1.65 -6.28
C GLU A 76 -22.84 -0.69 -6.89
N THR A 77 -22.92 0.54 -6.37
CA THR A 77 -23.84 1.58 -6.83
C THR A 77 -23.46 2.14 -8.20
N VAL A 78 -22.22 1.95 -8.66
CA VAL A 78 -21.69 2.47 -9.93
C VAL A 78 -21.86 1.45 -11.07
N GLY A 79 -21.97 0.15 -10.76
CA GLY A 79 -22.29 -0.89 -11.74
C GLY A 79 -21.59 -2.21 -11.50
N ALA A 80 -21.79 -3.15 -12.43
CA ALA A 80 -21.11 -4.45 -12.41
C ALA A 80 -19.58 -4.28 -12.49
N ARG A 81 -18.84 -5.24 -11.92
CA ARG A 81 -17.37 -5.21 -11.88
C ARG A 81 -16.76 -6.57 -12.16
N VAL A 82 -15.50 -6.58 -12.58
CA VAL A 82 -14.65 -7.77 -12.55
C VAL A 82 -14.48 -8.23 -11.10
N ILE A 83 -14.63 -9.54 -10.87
CA ILE A 83 -14.40 -10.15 -9.56
C ILE A 83 -12.92 -9.98 -9.22
N ARG A 84 -12.61 -9.52 -8.00
CA ARG A 84 -11.24 -9.19 -7.56
C ARG A 84 -10.22 -10.32 -7.81
N THR A 85 -10.65 -11.57 -7.69
CA THR A 85 -9.82 -12.77 -7.90
C THR A 85 -9.38 -12.97 -9.36
N ASP A 86 -10.03 -12.31 -10.32
CA ASP A 86 -9.79 -12.50 -11.75
C ASP A 86 -9.03 -11.35 -12.41
N ARG A 87 -8.55 -10.36 -11.63
CA ARG A 87 -7.83 -9.20 -12.19
C ARG A 87 -6.57 -9.61 -12.94
N GLY A 88 -5.84 -10.62 -12.44
CA GLY A 88 -4.65 -11.18 -13.11
C GLY A 88 -4.94 -11.99 -14.38
N ASN A 89 -6.20 -12.38 -14.62
CA ASN A 89 -6.60 -13.09 -15.84
C ASN A 89 -6.84 -12.12 -17.02
N LEU A 90 -6.85 -10.81 -16.76
CA LEU A 90 -7.12 -9.79 -17.76
C LEU A 90 -5.84 -9.40 -18.51
N SER A 91 -5.56 -10.07 -19.62
CA SER A 91 -4.49 -9.63 -20.55
C SER A 91 -4.81 -8.31 -21.26
N ARG A 92 -6.10 -7.93 -21.33
CA ARG A 92 -6.59 -6.65 -21.85
C ARG A 92 -7.40 -5.88 -20.79
N PRO A 93 -7.34 -4.53 -20.77
CA PRO A 93 -6.48 -3.68 -21.60
C PRO A 93 -4.98 -3.92 -21.32
N SER A 94 -4.18 -3.73 -22.37
CA SER A 94 -2.73 -3.79 -22.35
C SER A 94 -2.15 -2.63 -21.54
N VAL A 95 -0.89 -2.74 -21.14
CA VAL A 95 -0.18 -1.68 -20.41
C VAL A 95 -0.24 -0.35 -21.19
N ASN A 96 0.05 -0.39 -22.50
CA ASN A 96 -0.02 0.80 -23.34
C ASN A 96 -1.44 1.40 -23.43
N GLU A 97 -2.50 0.58 -23.55
CA GLU A 97 -3.89 1.07 -23.54
C GLU A 97 -4.25 1.73 -22.20
N VAL A 98 -3.71 1.24 -21.07
CA VAL A 98 -3.89 1.89 -19.76
C VAL A 98 -3.15 3.23 -19.68
N TYR A 99 -1.92 3.34 -20.19
CA TYR A 99 -1.22 4.63 -20.25
C TYR A 99 -1.91 5.64 -21.18
N GLN A 100 -2.48 5.19 -22.30
CA GLN A 100 -3.30 6.04 -23.18
C GLN A 100 -4.56 6.53 -22.45
N TYR A 101 -5.20 5.66 -21.68
CA TYR A 101 -6.34 6.03 -20.84
C TYR A 101 -5.97 7.07 -19.78
N ARG A 102 -4.83 6.88 -19.08
CA ARG A 102 -4.29 7.87 -18.14
C ARG A 102 -4.12 9.24 -18.80
N ALA A 103 -3.42 9.27 -19.94
CA ALA A 103 -3.16 10.52 -20.67
C ALA A 103 -4.45 11.22 -21.13
N TYR A 104 -5.45 10.46 -21.57
CA TYR A 104 -6.76 10.99 -21.97
C TYR A 104 -7.47 11.69 -20.81
N VAL A 105 -7.55 11.01 -19.66
CA VAL A 105 -8.17 11.57 -18.45
C VAL A 105 -7.36 12.74 -17.90
N ASP A 106 -6.03 12.64 -17.90
CA ASP A 106 -5.14 13.71 -17.44
C ASP A 106 -5.32 14.99 -18.28
N GLN A 107 -5.45 14.88 -19.60
CA GLN A 107 -5.73 16.02 -20.46
C GLN A 107 -7.05 16.71 -20.10
N ALA A 108 -8.13 15.93 -19.91
CA ALA A 108 -9.42 16.48 -19.53
C ALA A 108 -9.40 17.09 -18.12
N MET A 109 -8.71 16.44 -17.17
CA MET A 109 -8.54 16.95 -15.81
C MET A 109 -7.79 18.27 -15.78
N LEU A 110 -6.70 18.40 -16.55
CA LEU A 110 -5.95 19.67 -16.63
C LEU A 110 -6.80 20.80 -17.23
N HIS A 111 -7.68 20.51 -18.19
CA HIS A 111 -8.63 21.50 -18.69
C HIS A 111 -9.67 21.91 -17.64
N LEU A 112 -10.22 20.94 -16.89
CA LEU A 112 -11.17 21.20 -15.81
C LEU A 112 -10.51 22.05 -14.70
N LEU A 113 -9.30 21.68 -14.27
CA LEU A 113 -8.54 22.37 -13.21
C LEU A 113 -8.05 23.76 -13.61
N ALA A 114 -8.13 24.14 -14.89
CA ALA A 114 -7.88 25.50 -15.36
C ALA A 114 -9.10 26.43 -15.22
N GLN A 115 -10.27 25.89 -14.89
CA GLN A 115 -11.51 26.65 -14.66
C GLN A 115 -11.72 26.93 -13.16
N PRO A 116 -12.61 27.87 -12.77
CA PRO A 116 -13.03 28.02 -11.39
C PRO A 116 -13.68 26.74 -10.84
N ILE A 117 -13.22 26.30 -9.67
CA ILE A 117 -13.66 25.08 -8.99
C ILE A 117 -14.54 25.47 -7.78
N SER A 118 -15.68 24.79 -7.61
CA SER A 118 -16.53 24.94 -6.42
C SER A 118 -15.94 24.20 -5.22
N SER A 119 -16.30 24.59 -3.99
CA SER A 119 -15.85 23.92 -2.76
C SER A 119 -16.10 22.41 -2.78
N ASP A 120 -17.29 21.99 -3.19
CA ASP A 120 -17.69 20.58 -3.18
C ASP A 120 -16.85 19.74 -4.16
N LEU A 121 -16.45 20.35 -5.29
CA LEU A 121 -15.60 19.69 -6.27
C LEU A 121 -14.14 19.67 -5.79
N GLU A 122 -13.68 20.71 -5.10
CA GLU A 122 -12.36 20.72 -4.48
C GLU A 122 -12.22 19.61 -3.43
N GLU A 123 -13.22 19.39 -2.57
CA GLU A 123 -13.22 18.29 -1.59
C GLU A 123 -13.12 16.92 -2.28
N LEU A 124 -13.89 16.70 -3.35
CA LEU A 124 -13.86 15.45 -4.11
C LEU A 124 -12.55 15.24 -4.87
N LEU A 125 -11.96 16.31 -5.40
CA LEU A 125 -10.62 16.28 -6.01
C LEU A 125 -9.57 15.87 -4.98
N VAL A 126 -9.60 16.46 -3.78
CA VAL A 126 -8.67 16.12 -2.70
C VAL A 126 -8.87 14.67 -2.25
N LEU A 127 -10.10 14.16 -2.20
CA LEU A 127 -10.36 12.73 -1.97
C LEU A 127 -9.70 11.86 -3.05
N GLY A 128 -9.89 12.21 -4.34
CA GLY A 128 -9.26 11.50 -5.45
C GLY A 128 -7.74 11.52 -5.41
N PHE A 129 -7.14 12.62 -4.98
CA PHE A 129 -5.70 12.74 -4.79
C PHE A 129 -5.20 11.77 -3.72
N ASN A 130 -5.85 11.74 -2.54
CA ASN A 130 -5.47 10.83 -1.46
C ASN A 130 -5.75 9.36 -1.83
N HIS A 131 -6.82 9.09 -2.59
CA HIS A 131 -7.14 7.77 -3.11
C HIS A 131 -6.03 7.25 -4.05
N GLU A 132 -5.51 8.07 -4.97
CA GLU A 132 -4.37 7.65 -5.79
C GLU A 132 -3.10 7.44 -4.94
N GLN A 133 -2.89 8.24 -3.88
CA GLN A 133 -1.76 8.03 -2.97
C GLN A 133 -1.87 6.72 -2.18
N GLN A 134 -3.07 6.28 -1.79
CA GLN A 134 -3.28 4.92 -1.26
C GLN A 134 -2.88 3.87 -2.29
N HIS A 135 -3.26 4.06 -3.55
CA HIS A 135 -2.89 3.17 -4.65
C HIS A 135 -1.40 3.19 -4.99
N GLN A 136 -0.67 4.27 -4.69
CA GLN A 136 0.78 4.33 -4.83
C GLN A 136 1.49 3.47 -3.80
N GLU A 137 1.02 3.46 -2.55
CA GLU A 137 1.53 2.55 -1.53
C GLU A 137 1.21 1.09 -1.88
N LEU A 138 -0.02 0.81 -2.31
CA LEU A 138 -0.41 -0.53 -2.79
C LEU A 138 0.43 -0.97 -3.99
N LEU A 139 0.69 -0.09 -4.96
CA LEU A 139 1.58 -0.38 -6.08
C LEU A 139 2.94 -0.88 -5.60
N LEU A 140 3.56 -0.19 -4.64
CA LEU A 140 4.85 -0.61 -4.08
C LEU A 140 4.76 -1.98 -3.39
N ALA A 141 3.74 -2.19 -2.56
CA ALA A 141 3.54 -3.46 -1.85
C ALA A 141 3.31 -4.63 -2.83
N ASP A 142 2.46 -4.42 -3.83
CA ASP A 142 2.06 -5.42 -4.82
C ASP A 142 3.18 -5.74 -5.80
N ILE A 143 3.92 -4.73 -6.27
CA ILE A 143 5.15 -4.92 -7.06
C ILE A 143 6.17 -5.72 -6.24
N LYS A 144 6.36 -5.38 -4.97
CA LYS A 144 7.29 -6.11 -4.11
C LYS A 144 6.87 -7.57 -3.96
N TYR A 145 5.57 -7.85 -3.85
CA TYR A 145 5.08 -9.22 -3.78
C TYR A 145 5.30 -9.98 -5.09
N ILE A 146 4.99 -9.36 -6.23
CA ILE A 146 5.17 -9.94 -7.58
C ILE A 146 6.63 -10.33 -7.81
N LEU A 147 7.57 -9.45 -7.50
CA LEU A 147 8.99 -9.67 -7.74
C LEU A 147 9.65 -10.50 -6.62
N GLY A 148 9.29 -10.27 -5.37
CA GLY A 148 9.90 -10.90 -4.19
C GLY A 148 9.51 -12.36 -3.97
N ASN A 149 8.42 -12.82 -4.59
CA ASN A 149 8.03 -14.22 -4.60
C ASN A 149 8.47 -14.95 -5.88
N ASN A 150 9.11 -14.25 -6.83
CA ASN A 150 9.71 -14.89 -7.98
C ASN A 150 11.00 -15.62 -7.54
N PRO A 151 11.21 -16.90 -7.92
CA PRO A 151 12.37 -17.68 -7.49
C PRO A 151 13.72 -17.12 -7.97
N LEU A 152 13.71 -16.20 -8.93
CA LEU A 152 14.90 -15.52 -9.44
C LEU A 152 15.23 -14.21 -8.68
N PHE A 153 14.36 -13.77 -7.76
CA PHE A 153 14.50 -12.52 -7.01
C PHE A 153 14.92 -11.31 -7.87
N PRO A 154 14.19 -11.01 -8.96
CA PRO A 154 14.49 -9.88 -9.84
C PRO A 154 14.54 -8.59 -9.05
N ARG A 155 15.47 -7.70 -9.40
CA ARG A 155 15.56 -6.37 -8.79
C ARG A 155 14.49 -5.47 -9.41
N TYR A 156 13.80 -4.70 -8.58
CA TYR A 156 12.90 -3.65 -9.06
C TYR A 156 13.70 -2.49 -9.64
N LYS A 157 14.73 -2.02 -8.94
CA LYS A 157 15.63 -0.95 -9.42
C LYS A 157 17.02 -1.09 -8.81
N GLU A 158 18.05 -0.78 -9.58
CA GLU A 158 19.38 -0.52 -9.02
C GLU A 158 19.32 0.75 -8.18
N SER A 159 19.25 0.59 -6.86
CA SER A 159 19.34 1.69 -5.92
C SER A 159 20.50 1.46 -4.97
N PRO A 160 21.30 2.49 -4.64
CA PRO A 160 22.18 2.38 -3.48
C PRO A 160 21.35 1.96 -2.28
N THR A 161 21.92 1.11 -1.42
CA THR A 161 21.31 0.72 -0.13
C THR A 161 20.85 1.99 0.57
N VAL A 162 19.54 2.21 0.60
CA VAL A 162 18.94 3.32 1.32
C VAL A 162 19.32 3.11 2.78
N ALA A 163 19.97 4.10 3.38
CA ALA A 163 20.23 4.07 4.81
C ALA A 163 18.87 4.05 5.51
N ILE A 164 18.45 2.87 5.97
CA ILE A 164 17.30 2.75 6.85
C ILE A 164 17.72 3.49 8.12
N ASN A 165 16.81 4.31 8.66
CA ASN A 165 17.05 4.96 9.95
C ASN A 165 17.34 3.85 10.96
N LYS A 166 18.61 3.74 11.36
CA LYS A 166 19.04 2.73 12.31
C LYS A 166 18.28 2.94 13.60
N ILE A 167 17.77 1.85 14.16
CA ILE A 167 17.09 1.92 15.44
C ILE A 167 18.11 2.31 16.52
N ASP A 168 17.75 3.28 17.36
CA ASP A 168 18.52 3.61 18.57
C ASP A 168 18.66 2.35 19.44
N GLN A 169 19.90 2.00 19.81
CA GLN A 169 20.20 0.74 20.51
C GLN A 169 19.59 0.65 21.93
N GLU A 170 19.18 1.78 22.51
CA GLU A 170 18.50 1.83 23.80
C GLU A 170 17.08 2.39 23.62
N PRO A 171 16.05 1.51 23.50
CA PRO A 171 14.66 1.96 23.41
C PRO A 171 14.27 2.69 24.70
N ARG A 172 13.80 3.93 24.56
CA ARG A 172 13.21 4.67 25.68
C ARG A 172 11.72 4.38 25.73
N MET A 173 11.16 4.24 26.93
CA MET A 173 9.71 4.07 27.10
C MET A 173 9.05 5.43 27.36
N ILE A 174 8.14 5.85 26.49
CA ILE A 174 7.26 6.99 26.74
C ILE A 174 6.13 6.49 27.63
N SER A 175 6.01 7.05 28.83
CA SER A 175 4.93 6.72 29.77
C SER A 175 3.72 7.62 29.54
N PHE A 176 2.55 7.01 29.53
CA PHE A 176 1.24 7.67 29.45
C PHE A 176 0.52 7.45 30.77
N GLN A 177 -0.02 8.53 31.32
CA GLN A 177 -0.74 8.47 32.59
C GLN A 177 -2.17 8.01 32.38
N GLU A 178 -2.72 7.35 33.38
CA GLU A 178 -4.12 6.98 33.41
C GLU A 178 -5.00 8.23 33.30
N GLY A 179 -6.03 8.16 32.46
CA GLY A 179 -6.96 9.27 32.32
C GLY A 179 -7.87 9.20 31.10
N VAL A 180 -8.62 10.28 30.92
CA VAL A 180 -9.48 10.47 29.75
C VAL A 180 -8.72 11.25 28.68
N TYR A 181 -8.60 10.65 27.51
CA TYR A 181 -7.96 11.19 26.32
C TYR A 181 -8.99 11.45 25.23
N GLU A 182 -8.67 12.34 24.29
CA GLU A 182 -9.47 12.58 23.10
C GLU A 182 -8.71 12.11 21.86
N ILE A 183 -9.39 11.33 21.01
CA ILE A 183 -8.86 10.82 19.75
C ILE A 183 -9.83 11.14 18.60
N GLY A 184 -9.32 11.16 17.37
CA GLY A 184 -10.03 11.56 16.16
C GLY A 184 -9.59 12.92 15.63
N HIS A 185 -9.75 13.13 14.32
CA HIS A 185 -9.30 14.32 13.62
C HIS A 185 -9.99 15.59 14.11
N THR A 186 -9.23 16.70 14.12
CA THR A 186 -9.79 18.04 14.27
C THR A 186 -9.10 19.03 13.36
N GLY A 187 -9.90 19.87 12.72
CA GLY A 187 -9.42 20.93 11.86
C GLY A 187 -10.19 20.95 10.56
N THR A 188 -9.65 21.69 9.60
CA THR A 188 -10.22 21.86 8.26
C THR A 188 -9.38 21.21 7.17
N SER A 189 -8.25 20.57 7.53
CA SER A 189 -7.48 19.77 6.60
C SER A 189 -8.21 18.46 6.28
N PHE A 190 -7.88 17.88 5.13
CA PHE A 190 -8.37 16.57 4.74
C PHE A 190 -8.06 15.50 5.81
N CYS A 191 -9.03 14.61 6.00
CA CYS A 191 -8.94 13.35 6.72
C CYS A 191 -9.91 12.38 6.04
N PHE A 192 -9.71 11.06 6.20
CA PHE A 192 -10.75 10.11 5.83
C PHE A 192 -11.92 10.17 6.82
N ASP A 193 -13.10 9.76 6.36
CA ASP A 193 -14.33 9.74 7.18
C ASP A 193 -14.19 8.88 8.44
N ASN A 194 -13.41 7.80 8.37
CA ASN A 194 -13.10 6.92 9.51
C ASN A 194 -12.26 7.58 10.62
N GLU A 195 -11.68 8.77 10.36
CA GLU A 195 -10.94 9.56 11.36
C GLU A 195 -11.85 10.59 12.05
N LEU A 196 -13.07 10.79 11.56
CA LEU A 196 -14.04 11.74 12.11
C LEU A 196 -14.70 11.21 13.40
N GLY A 197 -15.45 12.10 14.05
CA GLY A 197 -16.14 11.77 15.29
C GLY A 197 -15.22 11.78 16.50
N ARG A 198 -14.49 12.90 16.71
CA ARG A 198 -13.63 13.07 17.89
C ARG A 198 -14.40 12.79 19.16
N HIS A 199 -13.87 11.88 19.97
CA HIS A 199 -14.53 11.38 21.17
C HIS A 199 -13.51 11.07 22.25
N LYS A 200 -14.05 10.84 23.46
CA LYS A 200 -13.26 10.54 24.65
C LYS A 200 -13.09 9.04 24.83
N VAL A 201 -11.87 8.63 25.17
CA VAL A 201 -11.51 7.27 25.56
C VAL A 201 -10.81 7.31 26.91
N TYR A 202 -11.03 6.31 27.76
CA TYR A 202 -10.30 6.16 29.01
C TYR A 202 -9.19 5.13 28.83
N LEU A 203 -7.97 5.50 29.23
CA LEU A 203 -6.79 4.66 29.15
C LEU A 203 -6.19 4.52 30.54
N HIS A 204 -5.73 3.32 30.88
CA HIS A 204 -4.92 3.06 32.09
C HIS A 204 -3.48 3.55 31.91
N ASP A 205 -2.66 3.49 32.96
CA ASP A 205 -1.21 3.70 32.82
C ASP A 205 -0.61 2.67 31.85
N PHE A 206 0.11 3.14 30.84
CA PHE A 206 0.88 2.28 29.94
C PHE A 206 2.14 2.99 29.45
N SER A 207 2.98 2.27 28.73
CA SER A 207 4.14 2.87 28.07
C SER A 207 4.33 2.30 26.66
N ILE A 208 4.87 3.13 25.76
CA ILE A 208 5.20 2.76 24.38
C ILE A 208 6.68 3.02 24.16
N SER A 209 7.37 2.08 23.51
CA SER A 209 8.77 2.24 23.10
C SER A 209 8.91 3.34 22.04
N THR A 210 9.94 4.18 22.15
CA THR A 210 10.33 5.16 21.12
C THR A 210 10.94 4.51 19.88
N SER A 211 11.32 3.23 19.99
CA SER A 211 12.01 2.47 18.95
C SER A 211 11.14 1.33 18.47
N LEU A 212 11.17 1.07 17.17
CA LEU A 212 10.60 -0.13 16.57
C LEU A 212 11.43 -1.36 16.93
N VAL A 213 10.81 -2.54 16.87
CA VAL A 213 11.51 -3.82 17.04
C VAL A 213 12.49 -4.02 15.89
N SER A 214 13.75 -4.34 16.20
CA SER A 214 14.78 -4.54 15.18
C SER A 214 14.75 -5.95 14.59
N ASN A 215 15.34 -6.11 13.40
CA ASN A 215 15.61 -7.43 12.81
C ASN A 215 16.49 -8.30 13.73
N ARG A 216 17.38 -7.69 14.52
CA ARG A 216 18.19 -8.38 15.53
C ARG A 216 17.34 -9.00 16.63
N ASP A 217 16.44 -8.20 17.21
CA ASP A 217 15.55 -8.67 18.29
C ASP A 217 14.62 -9.76 17.76
N TYR A 218 14.09 -9.58 16.55
CA TYR A 218 13.23 -10.55 15.91
C TYR A 218 13.96 -11.85 15.52
N LEU A 219 15.22 -11.76 15.09
CA LEU A 219 16.05 -12.93 14.84
C LEU A 219 16.30 -13.72 16.12
N LYS A 220 16.49 -13.04 17.27
CA LYS A 220 16.59 -13.70 18.56
C LYS A 220 15.30 -14.45 18.91
N PHE A 221 14.14 -13.84 18.70
CA PHE A 221 12.83 -14.51 18.85
C PHE A 221 12.75 -15.80 17.99
N ILE A 222 13.17 -15.75 16.72
CA ILE A 222 13.21 -16.95 15.86
C ILE A 222 14.15 -18.02 16.44
N GLN A 223 15.37 -17.63 16.84
CA GLN A 223 16.40 -18.54 17.34
C GLN A 223 15.99 -19.23 18.65
N GLU A 224 15.30 -18.51 19.53
CA GLU A 224 14.76 -19.02 20.79
C GLU A 224 13.49 -19.88 20.59
N GLY A 225 13.08 -20.10 19.34
CA GLY A 225 11.99 -20.99 18.99
C GLY A 225 10.62 -20.31 19.01
N GLY A 226 10.54 -19.00 18.75
CA GLY A 226 9.32 -18.22 18.68
C GLY A 226 8.21 -18.88 17.85
N TYR A 227 8.53 -19.28 16.62
CA TYR A 227 7.61 -20.01 15.72
C TYR A 227 7.37 -21.48 16.08
N ARG A 228 8.01 -22.00 17.13
CA ARG A 228 7.86 -23.39 17.61
C ARG A 228 7.23 -23.48 18.99
N ASN A 229 7.05 -22.35 19.67
CA ASN A 229 6.53 -22.31 21.03
C ASN A 229 5.09 -21.81 21.03
N PHE A 230 4.13 -22.74 21.08
CA PHE A 230 2.70 -22.45 21.07
C PHE A 230 2.27 -21.47 22.17
N ALA A 231 3.02 -21.36 23.28
CA ALA A 231 2.67 -20.49 24.40
C ALA A 231 2.72 -18.99 24.05
N TYR A 232 3.40 -18.61 22.97
CA TYR A 232 3.45 -17.21 22.50
C TYR A 232 2.27 -16.84 21.60
N TRP A 233 1.52 -17.82 21.11
CA TRP A 233 0.50 -17.61 20.08
C TRP A 233 -0.89 -17.80 20.66
N HIS A 234 -1.83 -16.92 20.31
CA HIS A 234 -3.24 -17.23 20.51
C HIS A 234 -3.68 -18.32 19.52
N ALA A 235 -4.79 -18.99 19.81
CA ALA A 235 -5.20 -20.22 19.10
C ALA A 235 -5.24 -20.07 17.57
N GLU A 236 -5.95 -19.05 17.06
CA GLU A 236 -6.05 -18.79 15.62
C GLU A 236 -4.68 -18.51 14.96
N ALA A 237 -3.79 -17.79 15.66
CA ALA A 237 -2.46 -17.50 15.16
C ALA A 237 -1.58 -18.75 15.10
N TRP A 238 -1.68 -19.62 16.11
CA TRP A 238 -0.95 -20.89 16.12
C TRP A 238 -1.41 -21.81 14.98
N ASP A 239 -2.72 -21.89 14.75
CA ASP A 239 -3.27 -22.64 13.62
C ASP A 239 -2.78 -22.07 12.28
N TRP A 240 -2.71 -20.75 12.15
CA TRP A 240 -2.16 -20.08 10.97
C TRP A 240 -0.68 -20.39 10.75
N VAL A 241 0.16 -20.31 11.79
CA VAL A 241 1.59 -20.65 11.71
C VAL A 241 1.78 -22.09 11.23
N ASN A 242 1.04 -23.05 11.80
CA ASN A 242 1.16 -24.46 11.44
C ASN A 242 0.64 -24.76 10.03
N THR A 243 -0.51 -24.18 9.67
CA THR A 243 -1.16 -24.42 8.37
C THR A 243 -0.32 -23.86 7.22
N ASN A 244 0.22 -22.65 7.39
CA ASN A 244 0.99 -21.96 6.37
C ASN A 244 2.50 -22.18 6.49
N GLN A 245 2.94 -22.98 7.48
CA GLN A 245 4.35 -23.32 7.75
C GLN A 245 5.24 -22.08 7.91
N ILE A 246 4.73 -21.08 8.64
CA ILE A 246 5.43 -19.81 8.84
C ILE A 246 6.61 -20.02 9.79
N SER A 247 7.79 -19.54 9.40
CA SER A 247 9.02 -19.69 10.20
C SER A 247 9.88 -18.43 10.31
N ALA A 248 9.50 -17.36 9.61
CA ALA A 248 10.19 -16.07 9.56
C ALA A 248 9.25 -15.01 8.95
N PRO A 249 9.56 -13.71 9.10
CA PRO A 249 8.86 -12.64 8.39
C PRO A 249 8.85 -12.85 6.88
N MET A 250 7.85 -12.30 6.20
CA MET A 250 7.77 -12.39 4.74
C MET A 250 9.04 -11.77 4.10
N TYR A 251 9.48 -12.36 2.99
CA TYR A 251 10.72 -12.02 2.26
C TYR A 251 12.03 -12.40 2.94
N TRP A 252 12.00 -13.05 4.11
CA TRP A 252 13.21 -13.61 4.72
C TRP A 252 13.53 -14.98 4.13
N HIS A 253 14.79 -15.18 3.73
CA HIS A 253 15.28 -16.41 3.13
C HIS A 253 16.54 -16.88 3.85
N LEU A 254 16.57 -18.14 4.25
CA LEU A 254 17.76 -18.77 4.81
C LEU A 254 18.56 -19.42 3.67
N VAL A 255 19.69 -18.82 3.29
CA VAL A 255 20.57 -19.30 2.20
C VAL A 255 21.93 -19.62 2.79
N ASP A 256 22.37 -20.88 2.66
CA ASP A 256 23.64 -21.38 3.18
C ASP A 256 23.87 -21.03 4.67
N GLY A 257 22.81 -21.13 5.48
CA GLY A 257 22.85 -20.83 6.92
C GLY A 257 22.82 -19.35 7.28
N ASN A 258 22.74 -18.44 6.30
CA ASN A 258 22.66 -17.00 6.52
C ASN A 258 21.28 -16.48 6.13
N TRP A 259 20.76 -15.53 6.93
CA TRP A 259 19.49 -14.90 6.63
C TRP A 259 19.66 -13.74 5.64
N PHE A 260 18.81 -13.72 4.64
CA PHE A 260 18.66 -12.67 3.64
C PHE A 260 17.23 -12.13 3.66
N ASN A 261 17.05 -10.89 3.23
CA ASN A 261 15.77 -10.25 3.00
C ASN A 261 15.69 -9.79 1.54
N TYR A 262 14.57 -10.05 0.87
CA TYR A 262 14.30 -9.46 -0.44
C TYR A 262 13.85 -7.99 -0.28
N THR A 263 14.63 -7.10 -0.90
CA THR A 263 14.35 -5.66 -0.99
C THR A 263 14.12 -5.26 -2.45
N PHE A 264 13.75 -4.00 -2.72
CA PHE A 264 13.65 -3.51 -4.09
C PHE A 264 14.98 -3.54 -4.86
N SER A 265 16.12 -3.63 -4.16
CA SER A 265 17.45 -3.85 -4.73
C SER A 265 17.81 -5.34 -4.87
N GLY A 266 16.85 -6.25 -4.65
CA GLY A 266 17.03 -7.70 -4.70
C GLY A 266 17.32 -8.33 -3.34
N LEU A 267 17.78 -9.59 -3.37
CA LEU A 267 18.12 -10.35 -2.17
C LEU A 267 19.41 -9.82 -1.53
N GLN A 268 19.34 -9.43 -0.25
CA GLN A 268 20.45 -8.84 0.51
C GLN A 268 20.55 -9.46 1.90
N PRO A 269 21.74 -9.53 2.53
CA PRO A 269 21.84 -9.92 3.94
C PRO A 269 20.94 -9.04 4.80
N ILE A 270 20.33 -9.60 5.83
CA ILE A 270 19.45 -8.83 6.70
C ILE A 270 20.26 -7.76 7.43
N ASP A 271 19.81 -6.51 7.35
CA ASP A 271 20.31 -5.44 8.20
C ASP A 271 19.74 -5.59 9.61
N LEU A 272 20.56 -6.06 10.53
CA LEU A 272 20.16 -6.34 11.91
C LEU A 272 19.69 -5.09 12.68
N ASP A 273 20.12 -3.89 12.26
CA ASP A 273 19.78 -2.63 12.95
C ASP A 273 18.55 -1.93 12.35
N ALA A 274 17.97 -2.49 11.28
CA ALA A 274 16.74 -2.01 10.67
C ALA A 274 15.50 -2.56 11.39
N PRO A 275 14.35 -1.84 11.35
CA PRO A 275 13.08 -2.37 11.86
C PRO A 275 12.68 -3.66 11.15
N VAL A 276 12.10 -4.59 11.92
CA VAL A 276 11.41 -5.74 11.34
C VAL A 276 10.19 -5.26 10.55
N THR A 277 10.01 -5.82 9.36
CA THR A 277 8.93 -5.45 8.44
C THR A 277 8.30 -6.71 7.84
N HIS A 278 7.11 -6.56 7.27
CA HIS A 278 6.35 -7.65 6.64
C HIS A 278 6.06 -8.82 7.59
N ILE A 279 5.78 -8.50 8.86
CA ILE A 279 5.20 -9.41 9.83
C ILE A 279 3.69 -9.19 9.90
N SER A 280 2.94 -10.27 10.12
CA SER A 280 1.52 -10.24 10.40
C SER A 280 1.20 -9.67 11.80
N TYR A 281 -0.07 -9.36 12.04
CA TYR A 281 -0.58 -9.08 13.38
C TYR A 281 -0.26 -10.22 14.36
N TYR A 282 -0.40 -11.47 13.92
CA TYR A 282 -0.12 -12.67 14.73
C TYR A 282 1.33 -12.74 15.18
N GLU A 283 2.25 -12.48 14.27
CA GLU A 283 3.69 -12.41 14.55
C GLU A 283 4.04 -11.27 15.49
N ALA A 284 3.46 -10.08 15.29
CA ALA A 284 3.65 -8.94 16.18
C ALA A 284 3.15 -9.23 17.61
N TYR A 285 2.00 -9.91 17.74
CA TYR A 285 1.46 -10.32 19.04
C TYR A 285 2.35 -11.36 19.72
N ALA A 286 2.82 -12.37 19.00
CA ALA A 286 3.65 -13.43 19.57
C ALA A 286 5.05 -12.97 19.98
N PHE A 287 5.56 -11.91 19.35
CA PHE A 287 6.82 -11.27 19.73
C PHE A 287 6.70 -10.46 21.03
N ALA A 288 5.57 -9.77 21.23
CA ALA A 288 5.34 -8.83 22.33
C ALA A 288 5.20 -9.50 23.71
#